data_AF-A0A259H6M7-F1
#
_entry.id   AF-A0A259H6M7-F1
#
_cell.length_a   1.000
_cell.length_b   1.000
_cell.length_c   1.000
_cell.angle_alpha   90.00
_cell.angle_beta   90.00
_cell.angle_gamma   90.00
#
_symmetry.space_group_name_H-M   'P 1'
#
loop_
_entity.id
_entity.type
_entity.pdbx_description
1 polymer ?
#
loop_
_entity_poly.entity_id
_entity_poly.type
_entity_poly.pdbx_seq_one_letter_code
_entity_poly.pdbx_strand_id
1 'polypeptide(L)' 'GDWAGYRDCHVKPDLVLIYAKPDDATLRLARLGSHSEVFG' A
#
# COMPACT_ATOMS: atom_id res chain seq x y z
N GLY A 1 -8.04 9.41 -9.85
CA GLY A 1 -7.49 9.65 -8.52
C GLY A 1 -6.03 9.27 -8.52
N ASP A 2 -5.18 9.97 -7.77
CA ASP A 2 -3.71 9.81 -7.78
C ASP A 2 -3.20 8.43 -7.34
N TRP A 3 -4.09 7.56 -6.89
CA TRP A 3 -3.77 6.19 -6.46
C TRP A 3 -4.08 5.12 -7.52
N ALA A 4 -4.32 5.51 -8.78
CA ALA A 4 -4.52 4.56 -9.87
C ALA A 4 -3.29 3.65 -10.03
N GLY A 5 -3.46 2.34 -9.80
CA GLY A 5 -2.38 1.35 -9.88
C GLY A 5 -1.74 0.97 -8.54
N TYR A 6 -2.11 1.65 -7.45
CA TYR A 6 -1.76 1.22 -6.10
C TYR A 6 -2.76 0.19 -5.56
N ARG A 7 -2.25 -0.71 -4.72
CA ARG A 7 -2.97 -1.79 -4.06
C ARG A 7 -2.69 -1.72 -2.57
N ASP A 8 -3.69 -2.01 -1.75
CA ASP A 8 -3.55 -2.20 -0.32
C ASP A 8 -3.40 -3.69 0.02
N CYS A 9 -2.57 -4.00 1.02
CA CYS A 9 -2.40 -5.34 1.57
C CYS A 9 -2.36 -5.27 3.09
N HIS A 10 -3.21 -6.06 3.73
CA HIS A 10 -3.29 -6.15 5.17
C HIS A 10 -2.29 -7.19 5.68
N VAL A 11 -1.15 -6.72 6.17
CA VAL A 11 -0.08 -7.57 6.71
C VAL A 11 -0.44 -8.06 8.12
N LYS A 12 -1.18 -7.24 8.88
CA LYS A 12 -1.78 -7.57 10.18
C LYS A 12 -3.17 -6.92 10.27
N PRO A 13 -4.01 -7.28 11.26
CA PRO A 13 -5.34 -6.70 11.43
C PRO A 13 -5.35 -5.16 11.45
N ASP A 14 -4.27 -4.52 11.92
CA ASP A 14 -4.10 -3.08 11.90
C ASP A 14 -2.76 -2.64 11.28
N LEU A 15 -2.30 -3.35 10.26
CA LEU A 15 -1.10 -2.96 9.50
C LEU A 15 -1.38 -3.07 8.01
N VAL A 16 -1.51 -1.92 7.37
CA VAL A 16 -1.80 -1.78 5.94
C VAL A 16 -0.53 -1.36 5.21
N LEU A 17 -0.23 -2.09 4.13
CA LEU A 17 0.79 -1.77 3.16
C LEU A 17 0.13 -1.27 1.87
N ILE A 18 0.36 -0.02 1.51
CA ILE A 18 0.06 0.49 0.16
C ILE A 18 1.28 0.30 -0.72
N TYR A 19 1.11 -0.45 -1.81
CA TYR A 19 2.18 -0.74 -2.76
C TYR A 19 1.67 -0.63 -4.19
N ALA A 20 2.59 -0.42 -5.14
CA ALA A 20 2.35 -0.56 -6.56
C ALA A 20 3.30 -1.60 -7.14
N LYS A 21 2.83 -2.32 -8.15
CA LYS A 21 3.64 -3.27 -8.91
C LYS A 21 3.62 -2.84 -10.38
N PRO A 22 4.49 -1.91 -10.80
CA PRO A 22 4.51 -1.39 -12.17
C PRO A 22 4.97 -2.45 -13.19
N ASP A 23 5.76 -3.44 -12.75
CA ASP A 23 6.26 -4.55 -13.55
C ASP A 23 6.49 -5.80 -12.68
N ASP A 24 6.88 -6.92 -13.29
CA ASP A 24 7.02 -8.20 -12.58
C ASP A 24 8.23 -8.31 -11.65
N ALA A 25 9.24 -7.44 -11.81
CA ALA A 25 10.45 -7.44 -11.00
C ALA A 25 10.43 -6.37 -9.89
N THR A 26 9.56 -5.36 -10.02
CA THR A 26 9.58 -4.18 -9.16
C THR A 26 8.34 -4.11 -8.27
N LEU A 27 8.58 -4.07 -6.96
CA LEU A 27 7.56 -3.76 -5.95
C LEU A 27 7.87 -2.39 -5.34
N ARG A 28 6.99 -1.41 -5.57
CA ARG A 28 7.12 -0.06 -5.02
C ARG A 28 6.27 0.07 -3.76
N LEU A 29 6.91 0.26 -2.62
CA LEU A 29 6.24 0.48 -1.35
C LEU A 29 5.97 1.98 -1.18
N ALA A 30 4.70 2.38 -1.10
CA ALA A 30 4.33 3.79 -0.92
C ALA A 30 4.15 4.16 0.55
N ARG A 31 3.41 3.36 1.32
CA ARG A 31 3.13 3.59 2.74
C ARG A 31 2.97 2.28 3.48
N LEU A 32 3.43 2.24 4.73
CA LEU A 32 3.23 1.13 5.66
C LEU A 32 2.85 1.74 7.02
N GLY A 33 1.70 1.36 7.56
CA GLY A 33 1.22 1.89 8.84
C GLY A 33 -0.13 1.31 9.22
N SER A 34 -0.68 1.74 10.34
CA SER A 34 -2.06 1.41 10.75
C SER A 34 -3.09 2.01 9.80
N HIS A 35 -4.35 1.57 9.92
CA HIS A 35 -5.44 2.16 9.11
C HIS A 35 -5.53 3.67 9.29
N SER A 36 -5.34 4.15 10.53
CA SER A 36 -5.39 5.57 10.87
C SER A 36 -4.20 6.36 10.31
N GLU A 37 -3.02 5.75 10.17
CA GLU A 37 -1.84 6.42 9.61
C GLU A 37 -1.86 6.46 8.08
N VAL A 38 -2.52 5.48 7.46
CA VAL A 38 -2.52 5.31 6.01
C VAL A 38 -3.72 6.02 5.34
N PHE A 39 -4.88 6.02 6.00
CA PHE A 39 -6.13 6.59 5.49
C PHE A 39 -6.65 7.80 6.28
N GLY A 40 -5.95 8.21 7.34
CA GLY A 40 -6.25 9.42 8.11
C GLY A 40 -5.91 10.71 7.38
#